data_AF-A0A497MZD6-F1
#
_entry.id   AF-A0A497MZD6-F1
#
_cell.length_a   1.000
_cell.length_b   1.000
_cell.length_c   1.000
_cell.angle_alpha   90.00
_cell.angle_beta   90.00
_cell.angle_gamma   90.00
#
_symmetry.space_group_name_H-M   'P 1'
#
loop_
_entity.id
_entity.type
_entity.pdbx_description
1 polymer ?
#
loop_
_entity_poly.entity_id
_entity_poly.type
_entity_poly.pdbx_seq_one_letter_code
_entity_poly.pdbx_strand_id
1 'polypeptide(L)'
;ESLKAILSLHQRYGHIQEVIIQPFRAKPGTPMAGRPEPSTGQTMKAIIAASLLYLADIPVQTPPNLWRLEALAKAVEAGIDDWGGVSPVTPDHVNPERAWPQIGLLRRAAEIWGFKFRVRLPIYPRYVVRETDFIPEAFREAVEKLTDRQGYVKEEYGWS
;
A
#
# COMPACT_ATOMS: atom_id res chain seq x y z
N GLU A 1 1.77 -21.03 0.08
CA GLU A 1 2.28 -21.22 1.46
C GLU A 1 2.40 -19.92 2.25
N SER A 2 3.27 -18.98 1.89
CA SER A 2 3.49 -17.76 2.71
C SER A 2 2.21 -16.96 3.00
N LEU A 3 1.35 -16.71 2.00
CA LEU A 3 0.10 -15.97 2.20
C LEU A 3 -0.84 -16.69 3.20
N LYS A 4 -0.92 -18.02 3.15
CA LYS A 4 -1.73 -18.80 4.10
C LYS A 4 -1.16 -18.71 5.51
N ALA A 5 0.17 -18.79 5.65
CA ALA A 5 0.83 -18.65 6.95
C ALA A 5 0.57 -17.27 7.58
N ILE A 6 0.64 -16.20 6.79
CA ILE A 6 0.27 -14.84 7.21
C ILE A 6 -1.19 -14.81 7.68
N LEU A 7 -2.13 -15.34 6.89
CA LEU A 7 -3.54 -15.39 7.27
C LEU A 7 -3.75 -16.15 8.58
N SER A 8 -3.12 -17.31 8.75
CA SER A 8 -3.23 -18.09 9.99
C SER A 8 -2.67 -17.34 11.21
N LEU A 9 -1.58 -16.59 11.05
CA LEU A 9 -1.04 -15.73 12.10
C LEU A 9 -1.99 -14.56 12.42
N HIS A 10 -2.57 -13.94 11.40
CA HIS A 10 -3.55 -12.89 11.59
C HIS A 10 -4.80 -13.40 12.31
N GLN A 11 -5.38 -14.53 11.87
CA GLN A 11 -6.53 -15.16 12.52
C GLN A 11 -6.29 -15.52 13.99
N ARG A 12 -5.05 -15.89 14.34
CA ARG A 12 -4.69 -16.24 15.71
C ARG A 12 -4.53 -15.04 16.64
N TYR A 13 -4.10 -13.89 16.11
CA TYR A 13 -3.55 -12.81 16.94
C TYR A 13 -4.07 -11.40 16.58
N GLY A 14 -4.74 -11.21 15.44
CA GLY A 14 -5.30 -9.93 14.97
C GLY A 14 -4.28 -8.81 14.70
N HIS A 15 -2.98 -9.13 14.64
CA HIS A 15 -1.89 -8.14 14.74
C HIS A 15 -1.32 -7.64 13.39
N ILE A 16 -1.64 -8.32 12.28
CA ILE A 16 -1.07 -7.96 10.97
C ILE A 16 -1.89 -6.82 10.38
N GLN A 17 -1.26 -5.66 10.19
CA GLN A 17 -1.98 -4.47 9.71
C GLN A 17 -2.02 -4.34 8.19
N GLU A 18 -1.05 -4.94 7.50
CA GLU A 18 -0.81 -4.78 6.08
C GLU A 18 0.08 -5.93 5.59
N VAL A 19 -0.09 -6.31 4.32
CA VAL A 19 0.82 -7.19 3.60
C VAL A 19 1.31 -6.49 2.34
N ILE A 20 2.63 -6.42 2.19
CA ILE A 20 3.27 -5.77 1.04
C ILE A 20 3.66 -6.83 0.02
N ILE A 21 3.07 -6.77 -1.17
CA ILE A 21 3.47 -7.57 -2.32
C ILE A 21 4.46 -6.76 -3.15
N GLN A 22 5.75 -6.97 -2.88
CA GLN A 22 6.83 -6.24 -3.53
C GLN A 22 7.43 -7.05 -4.69
N PRO A 23 7.36 -6.59 -5.96
CA PRO A 23 8.04 -7.27 -7.05
C PRO A 23 9.56 -7.20 -6.87
N PHE A 24 10.23 -8.33 -7.01
CA PHE A 24 11.69 -8.41 -6.97
C PHE A 24 12.31 -7.57 -8.10
N ARG A 25 13.33 -6.78 -7.77
CA ARG A 25 14.14 -6.03 -8.73
C ARG A 25 15.60 -6.43 -8.59
N ALA A 26 16.22 -6.81 -9.70
CA ALA A 26 17.60 -7.21 -9.71
C ALA A 26 18.49 -5.98 -9.55
N LYS A 27 19.43 -6.05 -8.60
CA LYS A 27 20.33 -4.93 -8.29
C LYS A 27 21.77 -5.31 -8.59
N PRO A 28 22.51 -4.52 -9.40
CA PRO A 28 23.92 -4.73 -9.62
C PRO A 28 24.70 -4.84 -8.30
N GLY A 29 25.68 -5.74 -8.25
CA GLY A 29 26.49 -5.96 -7.05
C GLY A 29 25.83 -6.80 -5.94
N THR A 30 24.62 -7.31 -6.15
CA THR A 30 23.98 -8.27 -5.22
C THR A 30 24.13 -9.71 -5.71
N PRO A 31 24.08 -10.73 -4.82
CA PRO A 31 24.09 -12.14 -5.24
C PRO A 31 22.97 -12.52 -6.23
N MET A 32 21.90 -11.73 -6.27
CA MET A 32 20.74 -11.94 -7.14
C MET A 32 20.72 -11.01 -8.36
N ALA A 33 21.83 -10.33 -8.69
CA ALA A 33 21.90 -9.39 -9.82
C ALA A 33 21.51 -10.01 -11.17
N GLY A 34 21.77 -11.32 -11.36
CA GLY A 34 21.41 -12.05 -12.59
C GLY A 34 20.10 -12.84 -12.49
N ARG A 35 19.32 -12.69 -11.41
CA ARG A 35 18.05 -13.42 -11.24
C ARG A 35 16.93 -12.74 -12.04
N PRO A 36 16.00 -13.52 -12.63
CA PRO A 36 14.90 -12.96 -13.39
C PRO A 36 13.96 -12.16 -12.48
N GLU A 37 13.57 -10.97 -12.94
CA GLU A 37 12.49 -10.20 -12.33
C GLU A 37 11.12 -10.81 -12.67
N PRO A 38 10.12 -10.73 -11.79
CA PRO A 38 8.77 -11.18 -12.11
C PRO A 38 8.16 -10.29 -13.19
N SER A 39 7.43 -10.91 -14.11
CA SER A 39 6.55 -10.19 -15.03
C SER A 39 5.40 -9.53 -14.27
N THR A 40 4.79 -8.48 -14.86
CA THR A 40 3.59 -7.83 -14.31
C THR A 40 2.50 -8.85 -13.98
N GLY A 41 2.27 -9.84 -14.85
CA GLY A 41 1.27 -10.88 -14.62
C GLY A 41 1.59 -11.78 -13.43
N GLN A 42 2.86 -12.07 -13.15
CA GLN A 42 3.25 -12.83 -11.95
C GLN A 42 3.00 -12.03 -10.67
N THR A 43 3.33 -10.74 -10.67
CA THR A 43 3.05 -9.86 -9.52
C THR A 43 1.54 -9.71 -9.30
N MET A 44 0.75 -9.50 -10.37
CA MET A 44 -0.70 -9.43 -10.28
C MET A 44 -1.29 -10.72 -9.70
N LYS A 45 -0.83 -11.91 -10.12
CA LYS A 45 -1.29 -13.18 -9.54
C LYS A 45 -1.05 -13.25 -8.03
N ALA A 46 0.08 -12.74 -7.54
CA ALA A 46 0.36 -12.69 -6.11
C ALA A 46 -0.56 -11.71 -5.37
N ILE A 47 -0.82 -10.53 -5.95
CA ILE A 47 -1.77 -9.55 -5.39
C ILE A 47 -3.18 -10.12 -5.36
N ILE A 48 -3.67 -10.69 -6.46
CA ILE A 48 -5.01 -11.30 -6.53
C ILE A 48 -5.15 -12.40 -5.49
N ALA A 49 -4.15 -13.27 -5.35
CA ALA A 49 -4.17 -14.32 -4.34
C ALA A 49 -4.22 -13.74 -2.92
N ALA A 50 -3.46 -12.68 -2.62
CA ALA A 50 -3.48 -12.01 -1.32
C ALA A 50 -4.84 -11.33 -1.06
N SER A 51 -5.33 -10.55 -2.02
CA SER A 51 -6.59 -9.80 -1.94
C SER A 51 -7.78 -10.74 -1.70
N LEU A 52 -7.84 -11.87 -2.40
CA LEU A 52 -8.89 -12.88 -2.20
C LEU A 52 -8.78 -13.63 -0.87
N LEU A 53 -7.56 -13.89 -0.39
CA LEU A 53 -7.34 -14.64 0.86
C LEU A 53 -7.59 -13.78 2.10
N TYR A 54 -7.16 -12.53 2.07
CA TYR A 54 -7.23 -11.63 3.22
C TYR A 54 -8.52 -10.83 3.26
N LEU A 55 -9.17 -10.66 2.10
CA LEU A 55 -10.33 -9.80 1.95
C LEU A 55 -10.01 -8.39 2.50
N ALA A 56 -11.02 -7.65 2.93
CA ALA A 56 -10.85 -6.31 3.50
C ALA A 56 -10.28 -6.32 4.94
N ASP A 57 -9.81 -7.47 5.46
CA ASP A 57 -9.30 -7.59 6.82
C ASP A 57 -7.82 -7.19 6.92
N ILE A 58 -6.99 -7.67 5.97
CA ILE A 58 -5.58 -7.31 5.85
C ILE A 58 -5.35 -6.55 4.55
N PRO A 59 -5.11 -5.23 4.60
CA PRO A 59 -4.70 -4.42 3.47
C PRO A 59 -3.57 -5.03 2.65
N VAL A 60 -3.68 -4.89 1.33
CA VAL A 60 -2.70 -5.39 0.36
C VAL A 60 -2.05 -4.21 -0.34
N GLN A 61 -0.77 -4.02 -0.06
CA GLN A 61 0.03 -2.94 -0.57
C GLN A 61 0.94 -3.38 -1.71
N THR A 62 1.23 -2.48 -2.64
CA THR A 62 2.44 -2.58 -3.47
C THR A 62 3.12 -1.23 -3.65
N PRO A 63 4.46 -1.15 -3.56
CA PRO A 63 5.18 0.09 -3.82
C PRO A 63 5.06 0.48 -5.30
N PRO A 64 4.56 1.68 -5.63
CA PRO A 64 4.25 2.05 -7.02
C PRO A 64 5.49 2.31 -7.87
N ASN A 65 6.60 2.74 -7.28
CA ASN A 65 7.87 2.97 -7.99
C ASN A 65 8.50 1.67 -8.54
N LEU A 66 8.07 0.51 -8.05
CA LEU A 66 8.50 -0.77 -8.59
C LEU A 66 7.59 -1.27 -9.72
N TRP A 67 6.59 -0.51 -10.15
CA TRP A 67 5.76 -0.82 -11.31
C TRP A 67 6.17 0.00 -12.53
N ARG A 68 5.89 -0.53 -13.72
CA ARG A 68 5.90 0.29 -14.94
C ARG A 68 4.72 1.26 -14.86
N LEU A 69 4.89 2.51 -15.26
CA LEU A 69 3.87 3.56 -15.10
C LEU A 69 2.55 3.19 -15.80
N GLU A 70 2.63 2.60 -16.98
CA GLU A 70 1.50 2.10 -17.76
C GLU A 70 0.78 0.89 -17.13
N ALA A 71 1.40 0.27 -16.12
CA ALA A 71 0.86 -0.90 -15.42
C ALA A 71 0.30 -0.54 -14.03
N LEU A 72 0.34 0.71 -13.59
CA LEU A 72 -0.19 1.12 -12.27
C LEU A 72 -1.67 0.76 -12.13
N ALA A 73 -2.50 1.04 -13.15
CA ALA A 73 -3.93 0.67 -13.13
C ALA A 73 -4.14 -0.85 -12.99
N LYS A 74 -3.20 -1.69 -13.45
CA LYS A 74 -3.28 -3.14 -13.30
C LYS A 74 -3.02 -3.61 -11.86
N ALA A 75 -2.29 -2.84 -11.06
CA ALA A 75 -2.13 -3.16 -9.65
C ALA A 75 -3.45 -2.96 -8.89
N VAL A 76 -4.17 -1.88 -9.21
CA VAL A 76 -5.53 -1.62 -8.67
C VAL A 76 -6.51 -2.70 -9.13
N GLU A 77 -6.51 -3.04 -10.42
CA GLU A 77 -7.28 -4.17 -10.97
C GLU A 77 -7.02 -5.48 -10.23
N ALA A 78 -5.76 -5.73 -9.86
CA ALA A 78 -5.35 -6.94 -9.15
C ALA A 78 -5.83 -6.97 -7.68
N GLY A 79 -6.33 -5.85 -7.15
CA GLY A 79 -6.94 -5.79 -5.83
C GLY A 79 -6.04 -5.26 -4.71
N ILE A 80 -5.08 -4.37 -5.03
CA ILE A 80 -4.46 -3.56 -3.97
C ILE A 80 -5.47 -2.55 -3.42
N ASP A 81 -5.34 -2.23 -2.15
CA ASP A 81 -6.05 -1.11 -1.51
C ASP A 81 -5.09 -0.03 -1.00
N ASP A 82 -3.78 -0.27 -1.09
CA ASP A 82 -2.75 0.65 -0.61
C ASP A 82 -1.54 0.73 -1.56
N TRP A 83 -1.06 1.94 -1.80
CA TRP A 83 0.18 2.20 -2.54
C TRP A 83 1.40 2.27 -1.61
N GLY A 84 1.19 2.32 -0.30
CA GLY A 84 2.22 2.52 0.70
C GLY A 84 2.73 3.94 0.75
N GLY A 85 3.95 4.09 1.28
CA GLY A 85 4.63 5.38 1.32
C GLY A 85 4.92 5.88 -0.09
N VAL A 86 4.35 7.05 -0.43
CA VAL A 86 4.66 7.78 -1.67
C VAL A 86 5.11 9.17 -1.27
N SER A 87 6.24 9.63 -1.83
CA SER A 87 6.79 10.94 -1.52
C SER A 87 7.09 11.73 -2.80
N PRO A 88 6.54 12.95 -2.95
CA PRO A 88 6.95 13.83 -4.05
C PRO A 88 8.25 14.57 -3.78
N VAL A 89 8.77 14.52 -2.55
CA VAL A 89 9.91 15.35 -2.08
C VAL A 89 11.15 14.54 -1.72
N THR A 90 10.98 13.31 -1.25
CA THR A 90 12.10 12.46 -0.83
C THR A 90 12.27 11.27 -1.77
N PRO A 91 13.52 10.92 -2.14
CA PRO A 91 13.80 9.70 -2.90
C PRO A 91 13.53 8.45 -2.06
N ASP A 92 13.29 7.32 -2.71
CA ASP A 92 13.29 6.01 -2.06
C ASP A 92 14.73 5.65 -1.66
N HIS A 93 15.00 5.46 -0.37
CA HIS A 93 16.33 5.09 0.12
C HIS A 93 16.72 3.64 -0.21
N VAL A 94 15.74 2.76 -0.45
CA VAL A 94 15.96 1.35 -0.81
C VAL A 94 16.23 1.21 -2.31
N ASN A 95 15.44 1.90 -3.13
CA ASN A 95 15.54 1.93 -4.59
C ASN A 95 15.75 3.37 -5.10
N PRO A 96 16.90 3.99 -4.82
CA PRO A 96 17.16 5.39 -5.20
C PRO A 96 17.12 5.61 -6.72
N GLU A 97 17.31 4.56 -7.50
CA GLU A 97 17.21 4.57 -8.97
C GLU A 97 15.76 4.56 -9.48
N ARG A 98 14.75 4.38 -8.61
CA ARG A 98 13.33 4.29 -8.96
C ARG A 98 12.54 5.40 -8.28
N ALA A 99 12.41 6.51 -9.00
CA ALA A 99 11.62 7.66 -8.56
C ALA A 99 10.15 7.29 -8.31
N TRP A 100 9.54 7.98 -7.34
CA TRP A 100 8.11 7.88 -7.08
C TRP A 100 7.30 8.35 -8.29
N PRO A 101 6.24 7.63 -8.69
CA PRO A 101 5.31 8.12 -9.70
C PRO A 101 4.62 9.40 -9.22
N GLN A 102 4.29 10.29 -10.16
CA GLN A 102 3.51 11.48 -9.86
C GLN A 102 2.17 11.08 -9.23
N ILE A 103 1.73 11.83 -8.22
CA ILE A 103 0.45 11.57 -7.51
C ILE A 103 -0.73 11.51 -8.49
N GLY A 104 -0.75 12.37 -9.50
CA GLY A 104 -1.80 12.36 -10.53
C GLY A 104 -1.87 11.05 -11.34
N LEU A 105 -0.77 10.32 -11.50
CA LEU A 105 -0.78 9.00 -12.14
C LEU A 105 -1.43 7.94 -11.23
N LEU A 106 -1.10 7.96 -9.94
CA LEU A 106 -1.69 7.05 -8.95
C LEU A 106 -3.19 7.30 -8.79
N ARG A 107 -3.59 8.58 -8.75
CA ARG A 107 -4.99 9.00 -8.73
C ARG A 107 -5.76 8.47 -9.93
N ARG A 108 -5.26 8.70 -11.15
CA ARG A 108 -5.89 8.17 -12.39
C ARG A 108 -5.96 6.65 -12.42
N ALA A 109 -4.92 5.96 -11.93
CA ALA A 109 -4.87 4.51 -11.86
C ALA A 109 -5.95 3.93 -10.92
N ALA A 110 -6.32 4.65 -9.86
CA ALA A 110 -7.43 4.27 -8.98
C ALA A 110 -8.79 4.62 -9.60
N GLU A 111 -8.93 5.83 -10.15
CA GLU A 111 -10.20 6.37 -10.64
C GLU A 111 -10.75 5.61 -11.86
N ILE A 112 -9.88 5.07 -12.73
CA ILE A 112 -10.31 4.25 -13.88
C ILE A 112 -11.09 2.99 -13.45
N TRP A 113 -10.85 2.50 -12.24
CA TRP A 113 -11.56 1.38 -11.64
C TRP A 113 -12.67 1.83 -10.66
N GLY A 114 -12.98 3.13 -10.62
CA GLY A 114 -14.03 3.69 -9.76
C GLY A 114 -13.63 3.90 -8.31
N PHE A 115 -12.35 3.75 -7.95
CA PHE A 115 -11.87 3.96 -6.59
C PHE A 115 -11.45 5.42 -6.35
N LYS A 116 -11.61 5.87 -5.11
CA LYS A 116 -11.11 7.19 -4.67
C LYS A 116 -9.68 7.08 -4.17
N PHE A 117 -8.80 7.92 -4.69
CA PHE A 117 -7.45 8.05 -4.17
C PHE A 117 -7.44 8.96 -2.93
N ARG A 118 -7.14 8.39 -1.77
CA ARG A 118 -7.16 9.05 -0.45
C ARG A 118 -5.81 8.91 0.24
N VAL A 119 -5.42 9.92 1.02
CA VAL A 119 -4.24 9.86 1.89
C VAL A 119 -4.65 9.32 3.26
N ARG A 120 -3.84 8.44 3.84
CA ARG A 120 -4.02 7.96 5.22
C ARG A 120 -2.86 8.40 6.11
N LEU A 121 -3.08 8.35 7.41
CA LEU A 121 -1.99 8.41 8.39
C LEU A 121 -1.17 7.11 8.35
N PRO A 122 -0.01 7.04 9.05
CA PRO A 122 0.73 5.78 9.21
C PRO A 122 -0.10 4.65 9.85
N ILE A 123 -1.21 4.99 10.52
CA ILE A 123 -2.23 4.05 11.01
C ILE A 123 -3.40 3.94 10.02
N TYR A 124 -3.98 2.75 9.91
CA TYR A 124 -5.16 2.54 9.07
C TYR A 124 -6.41 3.24 9.63
N PRO A 125 -7.34 3.68 8.75
CA PRO A 125 -8.56 4.37 9.17
C PRO A 125 -9.39 3.61 10.21
N ARG A 126 -9.37 2.27 10.21
CA ARG A 126 -10.06 1.45 11.23
C ARG A 126 -9.65 1.78 12.66
N TYR A 127 -8.38 2.12 12.90
CA TYR A 127 -7.86 2.53 14.22
C TYR A 127 -8.26 3.94 14.61
N VAL A 128 -8.75 4.74 13.66
CA VAL A 128 -9.26 6.08 13.88
C VAL A 128 -10.77 6.05 14.16
N VAL A 129 -11.53 5.22 13.43
CA VAL A 129 -13.00 5.26 13.48
C VAL A 129 -13.67 4.14 14.27
N ARG A 130 -13.01 2.98 14.45
CA ARG A 130 -13.61 1.79 15.07
C ARG A 130 -12.83 1.29 16.29
N GLU A 131 -11.51 1.30 16.20
CA GLU A 131 -10.61 0.78 17.24
C GLU A 131 -9.85 1.92 17.91
N THR A 132 -10.59 2.89 18.47
CA THR A 132 -10.05 4.16 19.00
C THR A 132 -9.13 4.00 20.21
N ASP A 133 -9.18 2.86 20.88
CA ASP A 133 -8.26 2.52 21.98
C ASP A 133 -6.83 2.25 21.50
N PHE A 134 -6.64 2.03 20.20
CA PHE A 134 -5.31 1.89 19.61
C PHE A 134 -4.50 3.20 19.69
N ILE A 135 -5.18 4.36 19.69
CA ILE A 135 -4.54 5.67 19.69
C ILE A 135 -4.36 6.14 21.13
N PRO A 136 -3.12 6.31 21.62
CA PRO A 136 -2.87 6.86 22.95
C PRO A 136 -3.45 8.27 23.08
N GLU A 137 -3.92 8.62 24.27
CA GLU A 137 -4.58 9.92 24.55
C GLU A 137 -3.80 11.13 24.02
N ALA A 138 -2.47 11.12 24.20
CA ALA A 138 -1.57 12.18 23.74
C ALA A 138 -1.59 12.44 22.22
N PHE A 139 -2.09 11.50 21.40
CA PHE A 139 -2.17 11.64 19.95
C PHE A 139 -3.59 11.89 19.42
N ARG A 140 -4.63 11.78 20.25
CA ARG A 140 -6.03 11.83 19.81
C ARG A 140 -6.39 13.15 19.14
N GLU A 141 -6.05 14.27 19.77
CA GLU A 141 -6.31 15.62 19.21
C GLU A 141 -5.64 15.80 17.84
N ALA A 142 -4.38 15.37 17.70
CA ALA A 142 -3.65 15.49 16.45
C ALA A 142 -4.27 14.63 15.33
N VAL A 143 -4.71 13.41 15.66
CA VAL A 143 -5.40 12.54 14.70
C VAL A 143 -6.73 13.15 14.28
N GLU A 144 -7.57 13.56 15.22
CA GLU A 144 -8.88 14.18 14.94
C GLU A 144 -8.78 15.44 14.09
N LYS A 145 -7.73 16.24 14.32
CA LYS A 145 -7.45 17.43 13.51
C LYS A 145 -7.16 17.07 12.05
N LEU A 146 -6.40 16.00 11.80
CA LEU A 146 -5.92 15.62 10.47
C LEU A 146 -6.92 14.76 9.68
N THR A 147 -7.78 13.98 10.34
CA THR A 147 -8.63 12.99 9.66
C THR A 147 -10.09 13.41 9.50
N ASP A 148 -10.72 12.97 8.42
CA ASP A 148 -12.16 13.08 8.21
C ASP A 148 -12.93 12.01 9.00
N ARG A 149 -14.27 12.00 8.85
CA ARG A 149 -15.15 11.03 9.51
C ARG A 149 -14.93 9.57 9.09
N GLN A 150 -14.18 9.34 8.01
CA GLN A 150 -13.84 8.01 7.53
C GLN A 150 -12.45 7.58 8.00
N GLY A 151 -11.71 8.43 8.72
CA GLY A 151 -10.36 8.14 9.22
C GLY A 151 -9.25 8.36 8.19
N TYR A 152 -9.56 8.97 7.05
CA TYR A 152 -8.56 9.39 6.05
C TYR A 152 -8.15 10.84 6.29
N VAL A 153 -6.96 11.23 5.84
CA VAL A 153 -6.50 12.62 5.93
C VAL A 153 -7.46 13.52 5.14
N LYS A 154 -7.87 14.65 5.76
CA LYS A 154 -8.71 15.66 5.12
C LYS A 154 -8.01 16.20 3.87
N GLU A 155 -8.77 16.49 2.83
CA GLU A 155 -8.22 16.92 1.53
C GLU A 155 -7.35 18.17 1.64
N GLU A 156 -7.65 19.08 2.57
CA GLU A 156 -6.87 20.29 2.86
C GLU A 156 -5.42 20.03 3.33
N TYR A 157 -5.15 18.85 3.89
CA TYR A 157 -3.81 18.40 4.28
C TYR A 157 -3.23 17.36 3.32
N GLY A 158 -3.98 16.98 2.28
CA GLY A 158 -3.58 16.00 1.28
C GLY A 158 -2.75 16.60 0.14
N TRP A 159 -2.46 15.76 -0.84
CA TRP A 159 -1.86 16.17 -2.11
C TRP A 159 -2.99 16.65 -3.04
N SER A 160 -3.28 17.94 -3.00
CA SER A 160 -4.16 18.63 -3.96
C SER A 160 -3.53 18.72 -5.35
#